data_AF-A0A8T4T5M5-F1
#
_entry.id   AF-A0A8T4T5M5-F1
#
_cell.length_a   1.000
_cell.length_b   1.000
_cell.length_c   1.000
_cell.angle_alpha   90.00
_cell.angle_beta   90.00
_cell.angle_gamma   90.00
#
_symmetry.space_group_name_H-M   'P 1'
#
loop_
_entity.id
_entity.type
_entity.pdbx_description
1 polymer ?
#
loop_
_entity_poly.entity_id
_entity_poly.type
_entity_poly.pdbx_seq_one_letter_code
_entity_poly.pdbx_strand_id
1 'polypeptide(L)'
;MTCGILNLPECIVDQLTGFIQNIVNAPLVPFLDIIRRLLTQPANVSAFGSLWAVIIYILSTFYGLFIMAAGFNFIISGYNAEKRERAKEWLQNVILMVFFVQASFLLYSLVAEIAAGITSGIINMIDPNFFLITIDNTLNVGLEIVLGVFYLLTLLITIIALSVNYFLASIGVVFIPFGIFFYFIPPLRDIGKFIISKLAFVLFIPFFASLVLLGVSQLLTLSFFEYLKIVFMISAFMTINLLIIILAILAVFRSVMGVLRSDVGRSALFLKGHLLAGVAAQKPDPYNDREYWKKFRKDYYPRGGR
;
A
#
# COMPACT_ATOMS: atom_id res chain seq x y z
N MET A 1 16.10 3.81 -47.55
CA MET A 1 15.74 3.25 -48.88
C MET A 1 15.60 4.42 -49.83
N THR A 2 16.33 4.40 -50.94
CA THR A 2 16.36 5.49 -51.92
C THR A 2 15.10 5.42 -52.78
N CYS A 3 14.15 6.33 -52.60
CA CYS A 3 12.96 6.40 -53.46
C CYS A 3 13.39 6.69 -54.90
N GLY A 4 13.20 5.70 -55.79
CA GLY A 4 13.40 5.86 -57.22
C GLY A 4 12.13 6.36 -57.91
N ILE A 5 12.27 7.02 -59.06
CA ILE A 5 11.15 7.57 -59.86
C ILE A 5 10.09 6.50 -60.21
N LEU A 6 10.46 5.21 -60.25
CA LEU A 6 9.55 4.10 -60.55
C LEU A 6 8.65 3.69 -59.37
N ASN A 7 9.04 3.99 -58.12
CA ASN A 7 8.29 3.61 -56.90
C ASN A 7 7.75 4.85 -56.17
N LEU A 8 7.52 5.93 -56.92
CA LEU A 8 7.07 7.22 -56.37
C LEU A 8 5.71 7.13 -55.66
N PRO A 9 4.71 6.37 -56.16
CA PRO A 9 3.43 6.20 -55.45
C PRO A 9 3.57 5.50 -54.09
N GLU A 10 4.37 4.43 -54.01
CA GLU A 10 4.61 3.69 -52.76
C GLU A 10 5.35 4.56 -51.74
N CYS A 11 6.38 5.29 -52.19
CA CYS A 11 7.13 6.21 -51.32
C CYS A 11 6.24 7.34 -50.78
N ILE A 12 5.32 7.89 -51.57
CA ILE A 12 4.37 8.91 -51.08
C ILE A 12 3.46 8.32 -49.99
N VAL A 13 2.95 7.11 -50.20
CA VAL A 13 2.09 6.45 -49.20
C VAL A 13 2.86 6.18 -47.92
N ASP A 14 4.09 5.67 -48.00
CA ASP A 14 4.95 5.41 -46.83
C ASP A 14 5.32 6.68 -46.05
N GLN A 15 5.62 7.78 -46.76
CA GLN A 15 5.89 9.07 -46.11
C GLN A 15 4.63 9.64 -45.46
N LEU A 16 3.47 9.47 -46.10
CA LEU A 16 2.19 9.93 -45.56
C LEU A 16 1.77 9.12 -44.32
N THR A 17 1.94 7.78 -44.34
CA THR A 17 1.66 6.93 -43.19
C THR A 17 2.60 7.25 -42.03
N GLY A 18 3.90 7.44 -42.30
CA GLY A 18 4.86 7.88 -41.29
C GLY A 18 4.52 9.25 -40.70
N PHE A 19 4.05 10.19 -41.52
CA PHE A 19 3.58 11.50 -41.04
C PHE A 19 2.35 11.37 -40.13
N ILE A 20 1.34 10.59 -40.53
CA ILE A 20 0.14 10.33 -39.72
C ILE A 20 0.52 9.65 -38.40
N GLN A 21 1.41 8.64 -38.45
CA GLN A 21 1.89 7.93 -37.28
C GLN A 21 2.60 8.88 -36.31
N ASN A 22 3.43 9.80 -36.81
CA ASN A 22 4.08 10.82 -35.99
C ASN A 22 3.07 11.78 -35.36
N ILE A 23 2.04 12.19 -36.08
CA ILE A 23 0.96 13.03 -35.53
C ILE A 23 0.22 12.31 -34.41
N VAL A 24 -0.09 11.02 -34.59
CA VAL A 24 -0.82 10.21 -33.60
C VAL A 24 0.04 9.91 -32.37
N ASN A 25 1.34 9.67 -32.55
CA ASN A 25 2.26 9.37 -31.44
C ASN A 25 2.75 10.62 -30.69
N ALA A 26 2.81 11.78 -31.33
CA ALA A 26 3.22 13.04 -30.71
C ALA A 26 2.51 13.35 -29.37
N PRO A 27 1.17 13.25 -29.25
CA PRO A 27 0.49 13.48 -27.98
C PRO A 27 0.75 12.38 -26.93
N LEU A 28 1.12 11.16 -27.32
CA LEU A 28 1.34 10.04 -26.38
C LEU A 28 2.64 10.15 -25.60
N VAL A 29 3.70 10.64 -26.26
CA VAL A 29 5.05 10.79 -25.67
C VAL A 29 5.04 11.51 -24.32
N PRO A 30 4.41 12.70 -24.13
CA PRO A 30 4.41 13.37 -22.84
C PRO A 30 3.69 12.56 -21.74
N PHE A 31 2.59 11.87 -22.07
CA PHE A 31 1.89 11.03 -21.08
C PHE A 31 2.75 9.85 -20.64
N LEU A 32 3.44 9.22 -21.59
CA LEU A 32 4.35 8.11 -21.32
C LEU A 32 5.55 8.54 -20.48
N ASP A 33 6.11 9.73 -20.74
CA ASP A 33 7.20 10.27 -19.93
C ASP A 33 6.73 10.58 -18.50
N ILE A 34 5.52 11.13 -18.33
CA ILE A 34 4.92 11.32 -17.01
C ILE A 34 4.75 9.99 -16.28
N ILE A 35 4.21 8.95 -16.95
CA ILE A 35 4.05 7.62 -16.35
C ILE A 35 5.40 7.05 -15.97
N ARG A 36 6.40 7.14 -16.86
CA ARG A 36 7.77 6.67 -16.59
C ARG A 36 8.31 7.34 -15.35
N ARG A 37 8.22 8.67 -15.25
CA ARG A 37 8.65 9.43 -14.07
C ARG A 37 7.88 9.02 -12.82
N LEU A 38 6.55 8.89 -12.88
CA LEU A 38 5.74 8.48 -11.73
C LEU A 38 6.06 7.05 -11.25
N LEU A 39 6.53 6.17 -12.14
CA LEU A 39 6.96 4.82 -11.78
C LEU A 39 8.37 4.78 -11.21
N THR A 40 9.31 5.57 -11.77
CA THR A 40 10.74 5.46 -11.43
C THR A 40 11.24 6.50 -10.44
N GLN A 41 10.51 7.60 -10.23
CA GLN A 41 10.95 8.66 -9.35
C GLN A 41 10.65 8.29 -7.88
N PRO A 42 11.62 8.38 -6.97
CA PRO A 42 11.35 8.19 -5.55
C PRO A 42 10.39 9.27 -5.05
N ALA A 43 9.54 8.88 -4.08
CA ALA A 43 8.66 9.82 -3.40
C ALA A 43 9.50 10.96 -2.79
N ASN A 44 9.06 12.20 -2.95
CA ASN A 44 9.81 13.35 -2.41
C ASN A 44 9.60 13.47 -0.89
N VAL A 45 10.40 12.73 -0.15
CA VAL A 45 10.36 12.66 1.31
C VAL A 45 10.83 13.97 1.97
N SER A 46 11.72 14.71 1.31
CA SER A 46 12.31 15.95 1.84
C SER A 46 11.30 17.05 2.10
N ALA A 47 10.24 17.13 1.27
CA ALA A 47 9.18 18.12 1.42
C ALA A 47 8.40 17.97 2.75
N PHE A 48 8.36 16.76 3.31
CA PHE A 48 7.65 16.44 4.54
C PHE A 48 8.57 16.34 5.77
N GLY A 49 9.86 16.68 5.64
CA GLY A 49 10.83 16.59 6.73
C GLY A 49 10.49 17.45 7.95
N SER A 50 9.96 18.67 7.72
CA SER A 50 9.53 19.55 8.81
C SER A 50 8.34 18.98 9.60
N LEU A 51 7.34 18.42 8.90
CA LEU A 51 6.18 17.77 9.51
C LEU A 51 6.59 16.52 10.28
N TRP A 52 7.51 15.73 9.74
CA TRP A 52 8.08 14.57 10.43
C TRP A 52 8.76 14.97 11.75
N ALA A 53 9.55 16.05 11.75
CA ALA A 53 10.23 16.54 12.96
C ALA A 53 9.24 16.97 14.04
N VAL A 54 8.14 17.65 13.68
CA VAL A 54 7.06 18.02 14.60
C VAL A 54 6.41 16.77 15.22
N ILE A 55 6.16 15.73 14.42
CA ILE A 55 5.58 14.48 14.91
C ILE A 55 6.50 13.78 15.88
N ILE A 56 7.79 13.68 15.58
CA ILE A 56 8.77 13.12 16.51
C ILE A 56 8.81 13.91 17.81
N TYR A 57 8.78 15.24 17.74
CA TYR A 57 8.75 16.07 18.93
C TYR A 57 7.53 15.74 19.80
N ILE A 58 6.34 15.62 19.21
CA ILE A 58 5.13 15.20 19.93
C ILE A 58 5.30 13.79 20.53
N LEU A 59 5.78 12.82 19.74
CA LEU A 59 6.00 11.45 20.22
C LEU A 59 7.03 11.38 21.36
N SER A 60 8.03 12.27 21.34
CA SER A 60 9.09 12.32 22.36
C SER A 60 8.55 12.62 23.76
N THR A 61 7.46 13.39 23.85
CA THR A 61 6.79 13.68 25.13
C THR A 61 6.25 12.41 25.79
N PHE A 62 5.84 11.41 25.00
CA PHE A 62 5.34 10.14 25.52
C PHE A 62 6.47 9.21 26.00
N TYR A 63 7.71 9.38 25.52
CA TYR A 63 8.81 8.48 25.89
C TYR A 63 9.11 8.53 27.39
N GLY A 64 9.11 9.72 27.99
CA GLY A 64 9.31 9.87 29.43
C GLY A 64 8.24 9.14 30.24
N LEU A 65 6.97 9.24 29.81
CA LEU A 65 5.86 8.53 30.45
C LEU A 65 6.01 7.02 30.34
N PHE A 66 6.41 6.49 29.18
CA PHE A 66 6.63 5.06 29.00
C PHE A 66 7.80 4.52 29.81
N ILE A 67 8.93 5.26 29.87
CA ILE A 67 10.07 4.87 30.70
C ILE A 67 9.70 4.89 32.19
N MET A 68 9.00 5.92 32.64
CA MET A 68 8.55 6.01 34.03
C MET A 68 7.58 4.87 34.39
N ALA A 69 6.60 4.61 33.52
CA ALA A 69 5.67 3.51 33.70
C ALA A 69 6.38 2.14 33.69
N ALA A 70 7.36 1.95 32.81
CA ALA A 70 8.20 0.75 32.76
C ALA A 70 9.04 0.57 34.02
N GLY A 71 9.66 1.64 34.50
CA GLY A 71 10.40 1.65 35.76
C GLY A 71 9.51 1.30 36.95
N PHE A 72 8.31 1.86 37.02
CA PHE A 72 7.33 1.57 38.07
C PHE A 72 6.87 0.10 38.05
N ASN A 73 6.52 -0.42 36.87
CA ASN A 73 6.17 -1.83 36.69
C ASN A 73 7.32 -2.76 37.07
N PHE A 74 8.57 -2.37 36.79
CA PHE A 74 9.74 -3.13 37.18
C PHE A 74 9.93 -3.20 38.70
N ILE A 75 9.77 -2.07 39.41
CA ILE A 75 9.90 -2.01 40.88
C ILE A 75 8.82 -2.87 41.56
N ILE A 76 7.56 -2.77 41.14
CA ILE A 76 6.44 -3.53 41.74
C ILE A 76 6.56 -5.02 41.46
N SER A 77 7.13 -5.40 40.33
CA SER A 77 7.24 -6.80 39.90
C SER A 77 8.31 -7.61 40.66
N GLY A 78 8.97 -7.03 41.67
CA GLY A 78 10.06 -7.67 42.42
C GLY A 78 9.70 -9.01 43.08
N TYR A 79 8.43 -9.25 43.40
CA TYR A 79 7.98 -10.46 44.09
C TYR A 79 7.78 -11.69 43.19
N ASN A 80 7.62 -11.50 41.88
CA ASN A 80 7.37 -12.60 40.93
C ASN A 80 8.37 -12.55 39.77
N ALA A 81 9.18 -13.60 39.62
CA ALA A 81 10.20 -13.70 38.58
C ALA A 81 9.62 -13.48 37.16
N GLU A 82 8.44 -14.04 36.87
CA GLU A 82 7.78 -13.90 35.57
C GLU A 82 7.40 -12.44 35.25
N LYS A 83 6.84 -11.71 36.21
CA LYS A 83 6.46 -10.30 36.01
C LYS A 83 7.68 -9.42 35.82
N ARG A 84 8.79 -9.74 36.49
CA ARG A 84 10.05 -9.03 36.34
C ARG A 84 10.64 -9.18 34.93
N GLU A 85 10.62 -10.39 34.36
CA GLU A 85 11.10 -10.59 32.98
C GLU A 85 10.24 -9.84 31.95
N ARG A 86 8.91 -9.86 32.09
CA ARG A 86 8.02 -9.07 31.22
C ARG A 86 8.28 -7.56 31.33
N ALA A 87 8.57 -7.07 32.54
CA ALA A 87 8.89 -5.65 32.74
C ALA A 87 10.23 -5.26 32.09
N LYS A 88 11.24 -6.14 32.10
CA LYS A 88 12.50 -5.92 31.37
C LYS A 88 12.29 -5.87 29.86
N GLU A 89 11.52 -6.82 29.31
CA GLU A 89 11.18 -6.83 27.88
C GLU A 89 10.46 -5.54 27.48
N TRP A 90 9.55 -5.06 28.33
CA TRP A 90 8.86 -3.80 28.08
C TRP A 90 9.80 -2.60 28.08
N LEU A 91 10.73 -2.51 29.03
CA LEU A 91 11.76 -1.46 29.05
C LEU A 91 12.65 -1.51 27.80
N GLN A 92 13.09 -2.71 27.39
CA GLN A 92 13.90 -2.91 26.19
C GLN A 92 13.14 -2.44 24.93
N ASN A 93 11.85 -2.78 24.82
CA ASN A 93 11.01 -2.33 23.71
C ASN A 93 10.87 -0.81 23.67
N VAL A 94 10.76 -0.13 24.81
CA VAL A 94 10.71 1.34 24.89
C VAL A 94 12.03 1.96 24.41
N ILE A 95 13.19 1.42 24.81
CA ILE A 95 14.50 1.92 24.37
C ILE A 95 14.67 1.74 22.86
N LEU A 96 14.34 0.55 22.33
CA LEU A 96 14.39 0.28 20.89
C LEU A 96 13.44 1.20 20.11
N MET A 97 12.25 1.45 20.65
CA MET A 97 11.29 2.37 20.04
C MET A 97 11.88 3.77 19.85
N VAL A 98 12.54 4.33 20.86
CA VAL A 98 13.19 5.65 20.76
C VAL A 98 14.18 5.65 19.59
N PHE A 99 15.06 4.65 19.51
CA PHE A 99 16.04 4.55 18.44
C PHE A 99 15.40 4.46 17.05
N PHE A 100 14.42 3.57 16.86
CA PHE A 100 13.79 3.35 15.56
C PHE A 100 12.89 4.50 15.11
N VAL A 101 12.24 5.20 16.03
CA VAL A 101 11.45 6.38 15.66
C VAL A 101 12.37 7.50 15.19
N GLN A 102 13.51 7.74 15.86
CA GLN A 102 14.49 8.72 15.36
C GLN A 102 15.07 8.33 14.00
N ALA A 103 15.31 7.03 13.78
CA ALA A 103 15.81 6.52 12.50
C ALA A 103 14.73 6.44 11.40
N SER A 104 13.45 6.74 11.70
CA SER A 104 12.34 6.39 10.82
C SER A 104 12.39 7.10 9.47
N PHE A 105 12.86 8.35 9.44
CA PHE A 105 12.98 9.13 8.20
C PHE A 105 13.99 8.49 7.25
N LEU A 106 15.17 8.13 7.78
CA LEU A 106 16.23 7.50 7.01
C LEU A 106 15.83 6.11 6.53
N LEU A 107 15.17 5.32 7.37
CA LEU A 107 14.67 4.00 6.96
C LEU A 107 13.64 4.14 5.83
N TYR A 108 12.74 5.10 5.93
CA TYR A 108 11.71 5.32 4.92
C TYR A 108 12.29 5.81 3.60
N SER A 109 13.21 6.78 3.62
CA SER A 109 13.86 7.29 2.41
C SER A 109 14.63 6.17 1.70
N LEU A 110 15.39 5.37 2.45
CA LEU A 110 16.14 4.24 1.89
C LEU A 110 15.22 3.20 1.24
N VAL A 111 14.11 2.83 1.88
CA VAL A 111 13.16 1.88 1.29
C VAL A 111 12.48 2.46 0.05
N ALA A 112 12.14 3.75 0.05
CA ALA A 112 11.56 4.42 -1.11
C ALA A 112 12.55 4.50 -2.28
N GLU A 113 13.82 4.79 -2.02
CA GLU A 113 14.89 4.80 -3.03
C GLU A 113 15.15 3.42 -3.61
N ILE A 114 15.18 2.37 -2.77
CA ILE A 114 15.32 0.99 -3.24
C ILE A 114 14.13 0.61 -4.12
N ALA A 115 12.90 0.89 -3.70
CA ALA A 115 11.70 0.58 -4.48
C ALA A 115 11.72 1.29 -5.85
N ALA A 116 12.07 2.57 -5.88
CA ALA A 116 12.21 3.35 -7.10
C ALA A 116 13.36 2.84 -8.01
N GLY A 117 14.51 2.51 -7.41
CA GLY A 117 15.68 1.98 -8.11
C GLY A 117 15.41 0.63 -8.79
N ILE A 118 14.74 -0.29 -8.08
CA ILE A 118 14.34 -1.59 -8.66
C ILE A 118 13.32 -1.37 -9.78
N THR A 119 12.34 -0.47 -9.58
CA THR A 119 11.33 -0.15 -10.61
C THR A 119 11.98 0.45 -11.86
N SER A 120 12.94 1.36 -11.69
CA SER A 120 13.72 1.92 -12.79
C SER A 120 14.53 0.85 -13.52
N GLY A 121 15.11 -0.12 -12.79
CA GLY A 121 15.82 -1.25 -13.37
C GLY A 121 14.93 -2.05 -14.32
N ILE A 122 13.69 -2.34 -13.91
CA ILE A 122 12.72 -3.08 -14.74
C ILE A 122 12.26 -2.25 -15.94
N ILE A 123 11.91 -0.98 -15.75
CA ILE A 123 11.44 -0.12 -16.84
C ILE A 123 12.51 0.07 -17.93
N ASN A 124 13.79 0.13 -17.56
CA ASN A 124 14.88 0.27 -18.52
C ASN A 124 15.13 -1.00 -19.36
N MET A 125 14.54 -2.15 -18.98
CA MET A 125 14.56 -3.38 -19.79
C MET A 125 13.46 -3.40 -20.87
N ILE A 126 12.50 -2.47 -20.81
CA ILE A 126 11.39 -2.37 -21.76
C ILE A 126 11.84 -1.52 -22.95
N ASP A 127 11.59 -1.99 -24.18
CA ASP A 127 11.88 -1.22 -25.39
C ASP A 127 11.05 0.08 -25.40
N PRO A 128 11.67 1.27 -25.56
CA PRO A 128 10.93 2.53 -25.68
C PRO A 128 9.87 2.54 -26.79
N ASN A 129 10.08 1.80 -27.88
CA ASN A 129 9.15 1.69 -29.00
C ASN A 129 7.93 0.80 -28.69
N PHE A 130 7.96 0.05 -27.58
CA PHE A 130 6.81 -0.71 -27.11
C PHE A 130 5.58 0.18 -26.92
N PHE A 131 5.78 1.40 -26.44
CA PHE A 131 4.69 2.31 -26.11
C PHE A 131 4.15 3.14 -27.29
N LEU A 132 4.78 3.02 -28.47
CA LEU A 132 4.38 3.76 -29.66
C LEU A 132 3.45 2.92 -30.54
N ILE A 133 2.43 3.57 -31.12
CA ILE A 133 1.52 2.93 -32.06
C ILE A 133 2.26 2.74 -33.39
N THR A 134 2.23 1.52 -33.92
CA THR A 134 2.73 1.15 -35.26
C THR A 134 1.55 0.95 -36.19
N ILE A 135 1.63 1.52 -37.40
CA ILE A 135 0.60 1.39 -38.43
C ILE A 135 1.12 0.38 -39.45
N ASP A 136 0.86 -0.90 -39.20
CA ASP A 136 1.44 -1.99 -39.98
C ASP A 136 0.49 -2.47 -41.10
N ASN A 137 -0.80 -2.07 -41.07
CA ASN A 137 -1.79 -2.43 -42.09
C ASN A 137 -2.66 -1.24 -42.52
N THR A 138 -2.53 -0.83 -43.78
CA THR A 138 -3.32 0.26 -44.41
C THR A 138 -4.84 0.01 -44.38
N LEU A 139 -5.27 -1.26 -44.32
CA LEU A 139 -6.69 -1.63 -44.25
C LEU A 139 -7.33 -1.41 -42.85
N ASN A 140 -6.54 -1.40 -41.77
CA ASN A 140 -7.05 -1.31 -40.40
C ASN A 140 -6.74 0.02 -39.70
N VAL A 141 -6.21 1.02 -40.43
CA VAL A 141 -5.86 2.34 -39.90
C VAL A 141 -7.01 2.99 -39.12
N GLY A 142 -8.24 2.87 -39.61
CA GLY A 142 -9.41 3.44 -38.93
C GLY A 142 -9.66 2.83 -37.55
N LEU A 143 -9.50 1.51 -37.41
CA LEU A 143 -9.67 0.82 -36.13
C LEU A 143 -8.54 1.18 -35.16
N GLU A 144 -7.30 1.28 -35.64
CA GLU A 144 -6.15 1.69 -34.84
C GLU A 144 -6.29 3.11 -34.30
N ILE A 145 -6.82 4.05 -35.09
CA ILE A 145 -7.09 5.42 -34.63
C ILE A 145 -8.14 5.41 -33.51
N VAL A 146 -9.24 4.66 -33.68
CA VAL A 146 -10.30 4.56 -32.66
C VAL A 146 -9.74 3.94 -31.36
N LEU A 147 -8.98 2.85 -31.46
CA LEU A 147 -8.31 2.23 -30.33
C LEU A 147 -7.26 3.14 -29.70
N GLY A 148 -6.60 3.99 -30.49
CA GLY A 148 -5.65 5.00 -30.02
C GLY A 148 -6.31 6.03 -29.08
N VAL A 149 -7.56 6.42 -29.34
CA VAL A 149 -8.32 7.29 -28.44
C VAL A 149 -8.60 6.60 -27.10
N PHE A 150 -9.03 5.33 -27.14
CA PHE A 150 -9.21 4.54 -25.92
C PHE A 150 -7.90 4.37 -25.14
N TYR A 151 -6.79 4.14 -25.85
CA TYR A 151 -5.46 4.05 -25.26
C TYR A 151 -5.05 5.35 -24.57
N LEU A 152 -5.28 6.50 -25.20
CA LEU A 152 -5.02 7.80 -24.58
C LEU A 152 -5.84 7.99 -23.29
N LEU A 153 -7.11 7.58 -23.31
CA LEU A 153 -7.98 7.65 -22.13
C LEU A 153 -7.47 6.74 -21.00
N THR A 154 -7.01 5.52 -21.31
CA THR A 154 -6.45 4.62 -20.28
C THR A 154 -5.16 5.15 -19.70
N LEU A 155 -4.27 5.74 -20.52
CA LEU A 155 -3.06 6.42 -20.04
C LEU A 155 -3.39 7.57 -19.08
N LEU A 156 -4.41 8.38 -19.39
CA LEU A 156 -4.84 9.48 -18.53
C LEU A 156 -5.31 8.96 -17.16
N ILE A 157 -6.11 7.88 -17.14
CA ILE A 157 -6.54 7.23 -15.89
C ILE A 157 -5.32 6.72 -15.11
N THR A 158 -4.35 6.10 -15.79
CA THR A 158 -3.13 5.60 -15.16
C THR A 158 -2.31 6.71 -14.54
N ILE A 159 -2.18 7.86 -15.20
CA ILE A 159 -1.48 9.02 -14.64
C ILE A 159 -2.15 9.49 -13.36
N ILE A 160 -3.47 9.61 -13.35
CA ILE A 160 -4.21 10.03 -12.16
C ILE A 160 -4.00 9.01 -11.03
N ALA A 161 -4.13 7.70 -11.32
CA ALA A 161 -3.96 6.64 -10.34
C ALA A 161 -2.54 6.60 -9.74
N LEU A 162 -1.51 6.70 -10.59
CA LEU A 162 -0.11 6.74 -10.16
C LEU A 162 0.23 8.04 -9.42
N SER A 163 -0.36 9.18 -9.80
CA SER A 163 -0.18 10.45 -9.11
C SER A 163 -0.74 10.40 -7.68
N VAL A 164 -1.93 9.81 -7.51
CA VAL A 164 -2.50 9.55 -6.18
C VAL A 164 -1.59 8.64 -5.37
N ASN A 165 -1.06 7.58 -5.97
CA ASN A 165 -0.11 6.70 -5.29
C ASN A 165 1.18 7.42 -4.87
N TYR A 166 1.76 8.23 -5.76
CA TYR A 166 2.95 9.03 -5.48
C TYR A 166 2.72 10.01 -4.32
N PHE A 167 1.54 10.65 -4.29
CA PHE A 167 1.14 11.51 -3.20
C PHE A 167 0.98 10.76 -1.87
N LEU A 168 0.33 9.59 -1.89
CA LEU A 168 0.18 8.72 -0.71
C LEU A 168 1.53 8.22 -0.18
N ALA A 169 2.45 7.85 -1.08
CA ALA A 169 3.82 7.50 -0.72
C ALA A 169 4.53 8.69 -0.07
N SER A 170 4.40 9.90 -0.62
CA SER A 170 5.05 11.09 -0.05
C SER A 170 4.52 11.43 1.35
N ILE A 171 3.21 11.33 1.57
CA ILE A 171 2.61 11.48 2.90
C ILE A 171 3.03 10.34 3.86
N GLY A 172 3.37 9.16 3.34
CA GLY A 172 3.73 7.99 4.14
C GLY A 172 4.87 8.23 5.15
N VAL A 173 5.75 9.18 4.86
CA VAL A 173 6.83 9.67 5.74
C VAL A 173 6.30 10.19 7.08
N VAL A 174 5.12 10.81 7.06
CA VAL A 174 4.46 11.38 8.24
C VAL A 174 3.92 10.25 9.12
N PHE A 175 3.48 9.14 8.51
CA PHE A 175 2.88 8.00 9.22
C PHE A 175 3.88 6.95 9.70
N ILE A 176 5.07 6.86 9.11
CA ILE A 176 6.07 5.87 9.52
C ILE A 176 6.50 5.98 11.01
N PRO A 177 6.76 7.17 11.62
CA PRO A 177 7.09 7.24 13.04
C PRO A 177 5.95 6.74 13.92
N PHE A 178 4.68 6.99 13.57
CA PHE A 178 3.53 6.43 14.28
C PHE A 178 3.45 4.92 14.14
N GLY A 179 3.69 4.38 12.94
CA GLY A 179 3.73 2.95 12.71
C GLY A 179 4.76 2.23 13.58
N ILE A 180 5.98 2.78 13.65
CA ILE A 180 7.06 2.25 14.50
C ILE A 180 6.71 2.40 15.98
N PHE A 181 6.23 3.57 16.39
CA PHE A 181 5.84 3.83 17.78
C PHE A 181 4.79 2.84 18.28
N PHE A 182 3.71 2.63 17.52
CA PHE A 182 2.67 1.67 17.89
C PHE A 182 3.15 0.22 17.83
N TYR A 183 4.11 -0.10 16.96
CA TYR A 183 4.66 -1.45 16.85
C TYR A 183 5.30 -1.94 18.16
N PHE A 184 5.99 -1.05 18.89
CA PHE A 184 6.69 -1.40 20.13
C PHE A 184 5.79 -1.41 21.37
N ILE A 185 4.59 -0.81 21.31
CA ILE A 185 3.64 -0.79 22.42
C ILE A 185 2.80 -2.08 22.39
N PRO A 186 2.88 -2.98 23.40
CA PRO A 186 2.25 -4.29 23.35
C PRO A 186 0.75 -4.30 22.97
N PRO A 187 -0.13 -3.45 23.55
CA PRO A 187 -1.54 -3.42 23.17
C PRO A 187 -1.81 -2.83 21.78
N LEU A 188 -0.87 -2.10 21.18
CA LEU A 188 -1.04 -1.41 19.89
C LEU A 188 -0.19 -2.01 18.76
N ARG A 189 0.55 -3.09 19.05
CA ARG A 189 1.50 -3.73 18.14
C ARG A 189 0.89 -4.08 16.79
N ASP A 190 -0.36 -4.56 16.79
CA ASP A 190 -1.06 -4.94 15.56
C ASP A 190 -1.40 -3.75 14.66
N ILE A 191 -1.69 -2.58 15.25
CA ILE A 191 -1.91 -1.33 14.52
C ILE A 191 -0.60 -0.86 13.88
N GLY A 192 0.50 -0.89 14.64
CA GLY A 192 1.82 -0.54 14.11
C GLY A 192 2.24 -1.43 12.94
N LYS A 193 2.08 -2.75 13.08
CA LYS A 193 2.30 -3.72 11.99
C LYS A 193 1.46 -3.41 10.76
N PHE A 194 0.19 -3.06 10.96
CA PHE A 194 -0.71 -2.72 9.87
C PHE A 194 -0.24 -1.47 9.11
N ILE A 195 0.11 -0.39 9.82
CA ILE A 195 0.58 0.86 9.21
C ILE A 195 1.86 0.60 8.41
N ILE A 196 2.87 -0.04 9.00
CA ILE A 196 4.15 -0.32 8.34
C ILE A 196 3.93 -1.17 7.09
N SER A 197 3.11 -2.23 7.18
CA SER A 197 2.80 -3.10 6.04
C SER A 197 2.11 -2.35 4.91
N LYS A 198 1.17 -1.43 5.22
CA LYS A 198 0.48 -0.63 4.20
C LYS A 198 1.38 0.41 3.56
N LEU A 199 2.26 1.06 4.33
CA LEU A 199 3.24 2.00 3.80
C LEU A 199 4.24 1.31 2.87
N ALA A 200 4.80 0.17 3.29
CA ALA A 200 5.66 -0.62 2.43
C ALA A 200 4.93 -1.04 1.15
N PHE A 201 3.67 -1.47 1.27
CA PHE A 201 2.87 -1.84 0.11
C PHE A 201 2.71 -0.70 -0.90
N VAL A 202 2.34 0.51 -0.44
CA VAL A 202 2.19 1.71 -1.30
C VAL A 202 3.49 2.05 -2.04
N LEU A 203 4.64 1.89 -1.39
CA LEU A 203 5.95 2.12 -2.00
C LEU A 203 6.28 1.11 -3.11
N PHE A 204 5.84 -0.14 -2.98
CA PHE A 204 6.13 -1.20 -3.96
C PHE A 204 5.07 -1.36 -5.07
N ILE A 205 3.98 -0.57 -5.07
CA ILE A 205 2.98 -0.61 -6.16
C ILE A 205 3.61 -0.34 -7.55
N PRO A 206 4.45 0.71 -7.73
CA PRO A 206 5.10 0.98 -9.01
C PRO A 206 5.95 -0.18 -9.53
N PHE A 207 6.61 -0.89 -8.60
CA PHE A 207 7.39 -2.09 -8.93
C PHE A 207 6.50 -3.17 -9.55
N PHE A 208 5.36 -3.51 -8.94
CA PHE A 208 4.44 -4.49 -9.52
C PHE A 208 3.85 -4.03 -10.85
N ALA A 209 3.57 -2.72 -11.00
CA ALA A 209 3.11 -2.16 -12.27
C ALA A 209 4.18 -2.33 -13.37
N SER A 210 5.46 -2.08 -13.05
CA SER A 210 6.56 -2.27 -14.00
C SER A 210 6.75 -3.74 -14.41
N LEU A 211 6.52 -4.70 -13.51
CA LEU A 211 6.55 -6.13 -13.84
C LEU A 211 5.44 -6.50 -14.82
N VAL A 212 4.24 -5.95 -14.67
CA VAL A 212 3.14 -6.17 -15.62
C VAL A 212 3.51 -5.61 -16.99
N LEU A 213 4.06 -4.38 -17.05
CA LEU A 213 4.53 -3.78 -18.31
C LEU A 213 5.63 -4.62 -18.97
N LEU A 214 6.60 -5.08 -18.19
CA LEU A 214 7.67 -5.94 -18.70
C LEU A 214 7.11 -7.25 -19.24
N GLY A 215 6.21 -7.91 -18.50
CA GLY A 215 5.59 -9.16 -18.93
C GLY A 215 4.85 -9.02 -20.26
N VAL A 216 4.09 -7.94 -20.44
CA VAL A 216 3.38 -7.67 -21.71
C VAL A 216 4.36 -7.30 -22.83
N SER A 217 5.41 -6.54 -22.53
CA SER A 217 6.46 -6.23 -23.52
C SER A 217 7.14 -7.49 -24.06
N GLN A 218 7.39 -8.49 -23.21
CA GLN A 218 8.00 -9.75 -23.63
C GLN A 218 7.02 -10.65 -24.38
N LEU A 219 5.71 -10.53 -24.16
CA LEU A 219 4.72 -11.27 -24.95
C LEU A 219 4.65 -10.77 -26.39
N LEU A 220 4.86 -9.46 -26.61
CA LEU A 220 4.81 -8.86 -27.95
C LEU A 220 6.01 -9.18 -28.84
N THR A 221 7.10 -9.74 -28.30
CA THR A 221 8.22 -10.18 -29.13
C THR A 221 7.90 -11.44 -29.93
N LEU A 222 6.75 -12.08 -29.68
CA LEU A 222 6.26 -13.21 -30.48
C LEU A 222 5.49 -12.68 -31.69
N SER A 223 5.91 -13.11 -32.89
CA SER A 223 5.42 -12.59 -34.19
C SER A 223 3.92 -12.75 -34.44
N PHE A 224 3.22 -13.61 -33.68
CA PHE A 224 1.77 -13.73 -33.75
C PHE A 224 1.02 -12.50 -33.19
N PHE A 225 1.63 -11.76 -32.26
CA PHE A 225 0.96 -10.67 -31.53
C PHE A 225 1.21 -9.28 -32.09
N GLU A 226 2.02 -9.13 -33.15
CA GLU A 226 2.33 -7.84 -33.76
C GLU A 226 1.05 -7.10 -34.19
N TYR A 227 0.11 -7.80 -34.85
CA TYR A 227 -1.17 -7.23 -35.29
C TYR A 227 -2.12 -6.81 -34.16
N LEU A 228 -1.88 -7.26 -32.92
CA LEU A 228 -2.71 -6.95 -31.75
C LEU A 228 -1.98 -6.07 -30.73
N LYS A 229 -0.84 -5.49 -31.10
CA LYS A 229 0.01 -4.67 -30.22
C LYS A 229 -0.79 -3.65 -29.41
N ILE A 230 -1.63 -2.85 -30.06
CA ILE A 230 -2.42 -1.80 -29.38
C ILE A 230 -3.38 -2.36 -28.34
N VAL A 231 -3.98 -3.54 -28.59
CA VAL A 231 -4.91 -4.20 -27.67
C VAL A 231 -4.15 -4.70 -26.43
N PHE A 232 -2.97 -5.27 -26.61
CA PHE A 232 -2.10 -5.69 -25.51
C PHE A 232 -1.58 -4.50 -24.69
N MET A 233 -1.28 -3.38 -25.32
CA MET A 233 -0.90 -2.17 -24.60
C MET A 233 -2.06 -1.64 -23.75
N ILE A 234 -3.25 -1.51 -24.33
CA ILE A 234 -4.45 -1.09 -23.60
C ILE A 234 -4.72 -2.04 -22.43
N SER A 235 -4.62 -3.35 -22.65
CA SER A 235 -4.86 -4.34 -21.59
C SER A 235 -3.81 -4.24 -20.47
N ALA A 236 -2.53 -4.02 -20.78
CA ALA A 236 -1.48 -3.83 -19.79
C ALA A 236 -1.79 -2.66 -18.84
N PHE A 237 -2.12 -1.49 -19.40
CA PHE A 237 -2.46 -0.30 -18.61
C PHE A 237 -3.77 -0.48 -17.84
N MET A 238 -4.76 -1.16 -18.43
CA MET A 238 -6.00 -1.51 -17.72
C MET A 238 -5.74 -2.45 -16.55
N THR A 239 -4.86 -3.44 -16.70
CA THR A 239 -4.45 -4.33 -15.61
C THR A 239 -3.74 -3.56 -14.50
N ILE A 240 -2.88 -2.59 -14.83
CA ILE A 240 -2.23 -1.73 -13.83
C ILE A 240 -3.26 -0.89 -13.08
N ASN A 241 -4.19 -0.26 -13.79
CA ASN A 241 -5.26 0.54 -13.17
C ASN A 241 -6.12 -0.32 -12.24
N LEU A 242 -6.53 -1.50 -12.71
CA LEU A 242 -7.31 -2.46 -11.94
C LEU A 242 -6.54 -2.95 -10.71
N LEU A 243 -5.24 -3.23 -10.85
CA LEU A 243 -4.36 -3.60 -9.74
C LEU A 243 -4.35 -2.50 -8.68
N ILE A 244 -4.10 -1.24 -9.06
CA ILE A 244 -4.10 -0.11 -8.12
C ILE A 244 -5.47 0.04 -7.42
N ILE A 245 -6.57 -0.06 -8.16
CA ILE A 245 -7.93 0.06 -7.62
C ILE A 245 -8.24 -1.07 -6.63
N ILE A 246 -7.99 -2.33 -7.00
CA ILE A 246 -8.22 -3.49 -6.12
C ILE A 246 -7.43 -3.32 -4.83
N LEU A 247 -6.18 -2.88 -4.95
CA LEU A 247 -5.32 -2.69 -3.80
C LEU A 247 -5.79 -1.55 -2.88
N ALA A 248 -6.30 -0.46 -3.46
CA ALA A 248 -6.93 0.61 -2.70
C ALA A 248 -8.17 0.10 -1.94
N ILE A 249 -9.04 -0.68 -2.59
CA ILE A 249 -10.22 -1.29 -1.97
C ILE A 249 -9.80 -2.24 -0.83
N LEU A 250 -8.80 -3.10 -1.05
CA LEU A 250 -8.29 -4.02 -0.04
C LEU A 250 -7.62 -3.29 1.13
N ALA A 251 -7.04 -2.10 0.90
CA ALA A 251 -6.52 -1.25 1.96
C ALA A 251 -7.64 -0.68 2.83
N VAL A 252 -8.71 -0.16 2.21
CA VAL A 252 -9.89 0.35 2.93
C VAL A 252 -10.58 -0.77 3.71
N PHE A 253 -10.84 -1.92 3.07
CA PHE A 253 -11.53 -3.05 3.71
C PHE A 253 -10.75 -3.59 4.91
N ARG A 254 -9.43 -3.75 4.79
CA ARG A 254 -8.60 -4.17 5.93
C ARG A 254 -8.58 -3.14 7.05
N SER A 255 -8.59 -1.85 6.73
CA SER A 255 -8.68 -0.78 7.74
C SER A 255 -9.98 -0.93 8.56
N VAL A 256 -11.12 -1.09 7.89
CA VAL A 256 -12.43 -1.28 8.54
C VAL A 256 -12.44 -2.55 9.40
N MET A 257 -11.96 -3.68 8.87
CA MET A 257 -11.90 -4.94 9.62
C MET A 257 -10.93 -4.89 10.80
N GLY A 258 -9.83 -4.14 10.67
CA GLY A 258 -8.89 -3.89 11.76
C GLY A 258 -9.56 -3.17 12.93
N VAL A 259 -10.34 -2.12 12.63
CA VAL A 259 -11.11 -1.38 13.65
C VAL A 259 -12.14 -2.29 14.32
N LEU A 260 -12.87 -3.11 13.55
CA LEU A 260 -13.86 -4.05 14.10
C LEU A 260 -13.24 -5.14 14.99
N ARG A 261 -12.00 -5.58 14.69
CA ARG A 261 -11.29 -6.57 15.50
C ARG A 261 -10.61 -5.99 16.73
N SER A 262 -10.31 -4.69 16.75
CA SER A 262 -9.70 -4.05 17.92
C SER A 262 -10.62 -4.17 19.15
N ASP A 263 -10.03 -4.30 20.34
CA ASP A 263 -10.79 -4.39 21.59
C ASP A 263 -11.69 -3.18 21.83
N VAL A 264 -11.38 -2.02 21.23
CA VAL A 264 -12.26 -0.83 21.22
C VAL A 264 -13.52 -1.06 20.39
N GLY A 265 -13.40 -1.73 19.24
CA GLY A 265 -14.55 -2.18 18.43
C GLY A 265 -15.40 -3.19 19.19
N ARG A 266 -14.77 -4.12 19.92
CA ARG A 266 -15.47 -5.02 20.85
C ARG A 266 -16.12 -4.27 21.99
N SER A 267 -15.47 -3.29 22.62
CA SER A 267 -16.05 -2.46 23.68
C SER A 267 -17.24 -1.64 23.18
N ALA A 268 -17.18 -1.08 21.97
CA ALA A 268 -18.30 -0.36 21.35
C ALA A 268 -19.46 -1.30 20.99
N LEU A 269 -19.17 -2.51 20.49
CA LEU A 269 -20.17 -3.55 20.27
C LEU A 269 -20.78 -4.06 21.58
N PHE A 270 -19.97 -4.17 22.63
CA PHE A 270 -20.41 -4.56 23.97
C PHE A 270 -21.28 -3.47 24.61
N LEU A 271 -20.94 -2.19 24.41
CA LEU A 271 -21.74 -1.05 24.87
C LEU A 271 -23.08 -0.99 24.14
N LYS A 272 -23.10 -1.25 22.83
CA LYS A 272 -24.33 -1.35 22.03
C LYS A 272 -25.18 -2.56 22.45
N GLY A 273 -24.53 -3.68 22.77
CA GLY A 273 -25.18 -4.88 23.32
C GLY A 273 -25.78 -4.65 24.72
N HIS A 274 -25.08 -3.94 25.61
CA HIS A 274 -25.58 -3.62 26.95
C HIS A 274 -26.70 -2.58 26.94
N LEU A 275 -26.67 -1.61 26.03
CA LEU A 275 -27.76 -0.66 25.85
C LEU A 275 -29.03 -1.32 25.30
N LEU A 276 -28.90 -2.36 24.46
CA LEU A 276 -30.05 -3.13 23.98
C LEU A 276 -30.53 -4.17 25.01
N ALA A 277 -29.62 -4.79 25.77
CA ALA A 277 -29.96 -5.68 26.86
C ALA A 277 -30.59 -4.94 28.07
N GLY A 278 -30.26 -3.67 28.27
CA GLY A 278 -30.90 -2.81 29.29
C GLY A 278 -32.36 -2.46 28.98
N VAL A 279 -32.79 -2.58 27.71
CA VAL A 279 -34.20 -2.38 27.31
C VAL A 279 -34.98 -3.70 27.36
N ALA A 280 -34.32 -4.84 27.24
CA ALA A 280 -34.90 -6.15 27.55
C ALA A 280 -34.76 -6.44 29.05
N ALA A 281 -35.50 -5.68 29.86
CA ALA A 281 -35.63 -5.94 31.30
C ALA A 281 -36.00 -7.41 31.54
N GLN A 282 -35.01 -8.18 31.96
CA GLN A 282 -35.12 -9.57 32.32
C GLN A 282 -36.02 -9.63 33.56
N LYS A 283 -37.27 -10.09 33.38
CA LYS A 283 -38.14 -10.47 34.49
C LYS A 283 -37.34 -11.49 35.32
N PRO A 284 -37.07 -11.24 36.62
CA PRO A 284 -36.39 -12.22 37.45
C PRO A 284 -37.30 -13.44 37.57
N ASP A 285 -36.84 -14.58 37.07
CA ASP A 285 -37.54 -15.85 37.21
C ASP A 285 -37.18 -16.43 38.59
N PRO A 286 -38.10 -16.45 39.57
CA PRO A 286 -37.78 -16.73 40.98
C PRO A 286 -37.43 -18.19 41.28
N TYR A 287 -37.22 -19.03 40.26
CA TYR A 287 -37.08 -20.47 40.43
C TYR A 287 -35.63 -20.98 40.39
N ASN A 288 -34.64 -20.17 39.96
CA ASN A 288 -33.29 -20.68 39.69
C ASN A 288 -32.20 -20.38 40.75
N ASP A 289 -32.54 -19.71 41.85
CA ASP A 289 -31.55 -19.38 42.90
C ASP A 289 -31.01 -20.62 43.65
N ARG A 290 -31.74 -21.74 43.66
CA ARG A 290 -31.29 -22.94 44.40
C ARG A 290 -30.12 -23.66 43.75
N GLU A 291 -29.92 -23.53 42.43
CA GLU A 291 -28.79 -24.18 41.74
C GLU A 291 -27.50 -23.36 41.86
N TYR A 292 -27.61 -22.03 41.85
CA TYR A 292 -26.45 -21.14 41.93
C TYR A 292 -25.68 -21.32 43.25
N TRP A 293 -26.40 -21.42 44.37
CA TRP A 293 -25.80 -21.63 45.70
C TRP A 293 -25.22 -23.04 45.92
N LYS A 294 -25.61 -24.04 45.12
CA LYS A 294 -25.05 -25.41 45.21
C LYS A 294 -23.69 -25.51 44.52
N LYS A 295 -23.45 -24.75 43.46
CA LYS A 295 -22.13 -24.71 42.79
C LYS A 295 -21.10 -23.96 43.62
N PHE A 296 -21.46 -22.79 44.16
CA PHE A 296 -20.53 -21.99 44.98
C PHE A 296 -20.03 -22.69 46.25
N ARG A 297 -20.81 -23.61 46.83
CA ARG A 297 -20.39 -24.35 48.04
C ARG A 297 -19.36 -25.46 47.79
N LYS A 298 -19.19 -25.93 46.55
CA LYS A 298 -18.25 -27.02 46.25
C LYS A 298 -16.80 -26.56 46.12
N ASP A 299 -16.56 -25.29 45.84
CA ASP A 299 -15.22 -24.80 45.48
C ASP A 299 -14.41 -24.25 46.67
N TYR A 300 -15.04 -24.07 47.85
CA TYR A 300 -14.39 -23.46 49.02
C TYR A 300 -13.88 -24.43 50.08
N TYR A 301 -14.12 -25.73 49.97
CA TYR A 301 -13.55 -26.72 50.88
C TYR A 301 -12.48 -27.56 50.17
N PRO A 302 -11.18 -27.31 50.41
CA PRO A 302 -10.14 -28.20 49.93
C PRO A 302 -10.32 -29.55 50.65
N ARG A 303 -10.44 -30.62 49.87
CA ARG A 303 -10.35 -31.99 50.40
C ARG A 303 -8.95 -32.15 51.02
N GLY A 304 -8.86 -32.02 52.33
CA GLY A 304 -7.68 -32.41 53.09
C GLY A 304 -7.49 -33.91 52.94
N GLY A 305 -6.49 -34.30 52.13
CA GLY A 305 -5.99 -35.66 52.06
C GLY A 305 -5.02 -35.91 53.22
N ARG A 306 -5.33 -36.94 54.00
CA ARG A 306 -4.37 -37.69 54.82
C ARG A 306 -3.52 -38.58 53.93
#